data_AF-A0A6I5YSV7-F1
#
_entry.id   AF-A0A6I5YSV7-F1
#
_cell.length_a   1.000
_cell.length_b   1.000
_cell.length_c   1.000
_cell.angle_alpha   90.00
_cell.angle_beta   90.00
_cell.angle_gamma   90.00
#
_symmetry.space_group_name_H-M   'P 1'
#
loop_
_entity.id
_entity.type
_entity.pdbx_description
1 polymer ?
#
loop_
_entity_poly.entity_id
_entity_poly.type
_entity_poly.pdbx_seq_one_letter_code
_entity_poly.pdbx_strand_id
1 'polypeptide(L)'
;MSEIKTRLSYVRDTLLTLRPSANPPPEAYMLAEATILQIRLVCELIGLAAAVAHHHLGLSKDLLKSWHMERTFGWLEKVNPDCFPRAINPIEPGPRLNVVLQQDRLNRHDLEKIYVRCGELLHRGALKAALTGGVRDYNMTMVNKWAEQIHDLLSHHIVIPQKAQEFWIVRLHSPPDGAVEVVTLVKPTSVTDLNDD
;
A
#
# COMPACT_ATOMS: atom_id res chain seq x y z
N MET A 1 3.45 -8.84 -1.90
CA MET A 1 3.49 -7.83 -2.98
C MET A 1 2.84 -8.32 -4.28
N SER A 2 3.07 -9.55 -4.75
CA SER A 2 2.37 -10.13 -5.91
C SER A 2 0.83 -10.09 -5.75
N GLU A 3 0.33 -10.47 -4.58
CA GLU A 3 -1.10 -10.40 -4.28
C GLU A 3 -1.66 -8.96 -4.36
N ILE A 4 -0.93 -7.97 -3.84
CA ILE A 4 -1.31 -6.56 -3.95
C ILE A 4 -1.41 -6.15 -5.43
N LYS A 5 -0.43 -6.55 -6.25
CA LYS A 5 -0.46 -6.29 -7.69
C LYS A 5 -1.70 -6.89 -8.35
N THR A 6 -2.01 -8.16 -8.09
CA THR A 6 -3.20 -8.83 -8.63
C THR A 6 -4.50 -8.12 -8.21
N ARG A 7 -4.62 -7.72 -6.94
CA ARG A 7 -5.79 -7.01 -6.43
C ARG A 7 -5.94 -5.62 -7.05
N LEU A 8 -4.85 -4.88 -7.23
CA LEU A 8 -4.87 -3.57 -7.91
C LEU A 8 -5.23 -3.69 -9.39
N SER A 9 -4.77 -4.73 -10.09
CA SER A 9 -5.21 -5.03 -11.46
C SER A 9 -6.70 -5.30 -11.51
N TYR A 10 -7.23 -6.17 -10.63
CA TYR A 10 -8.67 -6.42 -10.55
C TYR A 10 -9.48 -5.14 -10.31
N VAL A 11 -9.03 -4.28 -9.40
CA VAL A 11 -9.69 -2.99 -9.12
C VAL A 11 -9.73 -2.12 -10.38
N ARG A 12 -8.60 -2.00 -11.09
CA ARG A 12 -8.50 -1.21 -12.32
C ARG A 12 -9.45 -1.75 -13.39
N ASP A 13 -9.44 -3.05 -13.63
CA ASP A 13 -10.29 -3.69 -14.64
C ASP A 13 -11.78 -3.50 -14.32
N THR A 14 -12.15 -3.67 -13.05
CA THR A 14 -13.54 -3.48 -12.60
C THR A 14 -13.99 -2.02 -12.69
N LEU A 15 -13.10 -1.06 -12.40
CA LEU A 15 -13.38 0.37 -12.55
C LEU A 15 -13.66 0.77 -14.01
N LEU A 16 -13.04 0.09 -14.99
CA LEU A 16 -13.35 0.29 -16.40
C LEU A 16 -14.78 -0.14 -16.74
N THR A 17 -15.26 -1.23 -16.14
CA THR A 17 -16.64 -1.72 -16.27
C THR A 17 -17.65 -0.81 -15.56
N LEU A 18 -17.27 -0.24 -14.42
CA LEU A 18 -18.11 0.65 -13.61
C LEU A 18 -18.12 2.12 -14.07
N ARG A 19 -17.55 2.43 -15.23
CA ARG A 19 -17.60 3.79 -15.80
C ARG A 19 -19.05 4.28 -15.92
N PRO A 20 -19.29 5.60 -15.79
CA PRO A 20 -20.64 6.16 -15.86
C PRO A 20 -21.36 5.68 -17.13
N SER A 21 -22.40 4.87 -16.93
CA SER A 21 -23.30 4.37 -17.97
C SER A 21 -24.69 4.92 -17.68
N ALA A 22 -25.43 5.29 -18.73
CA ALA A 22 -26.83 5.73 -18.59
C ALA A 22 -27.71 4.65 -17.95
N ASN A 23 -27.33 3.37 -18.11
CA ASN A 23 -27.98 2.22 -17.51
C ASN A 23 -26.91 1.32 -16.86
N PRO A 24 -26.56 1.54 -15.58
CA PRO A 24 -25.64 0.64 -14.88
C PRO A 24 -26.29 -0.75 -14.76
N PRO A 25 -25.51 -1.83 -14.87
CA PRO A 25 -26.04 -3.17 -14.67
C PRO A 25 -26.58 -3.35 -13.25
N PRO A 26 -27.59 -4.22 -13.02
CA PRO A 26 -28.14 -4.47 -11.67
C PRO A 26 -27.06 -4.84 -10.64
N GLU A 27 -26.01 -5.53 -11.06
CA GLU A 27 -24.86 -5.95 -10.26
C GLU A 27 -23.80 -4.85 -10.01
N ALA A 28 -23.99 -3.62 -10.52
CA ALA A 28 -23.01 -2.54 -10.39
C ALA A 28 -22.66 -2.23 -8.93
N TYR A 29 -23.63 -2.32 -8.02
CA TYR A 29 -23.37 -2.10 -6.59
C TYR A 29 -22.54 -3.23 -5.98
N MET A 30 -22.69 -4.48 -6.44
CA MET A 30 -21.89 -5.62 -5.97
C MET A 30 -20.44 -5.47 -6.46
N LEU A 31 -20.26 -5.05 -7.72
CA LEU A 31 -18.94 -4.77 -8.28
C LEU A 31 -18.25 -3.61 -7.55
N ALA A 32 -19.00 -2.56 -7.20
CA ALA A 32 -18.48 -1.46 -6.40
C ALA A 32 -18.06 -1.93 -4.99
N GLU A 33 -18.89 -2.72 -4.30
CA GLU A 33 -18.56 -3.32 -2.99
C GLU A 33 -17.31 -4.21 -3.08
N ALA A 34 -17.24 -5.07 -4.11
CA ALA A 34 -16.08 -5.92 -4.35
C ALA A 34 -14.82 -5.08 -4.56
N THR A 35 -14.90 -3.99 -5.34
CA THR A 35 -13.79 -3.08 -5.61
C THR A 35 -13.30 -2.39 -4.32
N ILE A 36 -14.23 -1.88 -3.51
CA ILE A 36 -13.91 -1.23 -2.22
C ILE A 36 -13.28 -2.24 -1.25
N LEU A 37 -13.79 -3.48 -1.21
CA LEU A 37 -13.22 -4.55 -0.41
C LEU A 37 -11.79 -4.89 -0.85
N GLN A 38 -11.51 -4.93 -2.16
CA GLN A 38 -10.14 -5.16 -2.64
C GLN A 38 -9.19 -4.05 -2.19
N ILE A 39 -9.62 -2.77 -2.24
CA ILE A 39 -8.80 -1.66 -1.73
C ILE A 39 -8.53 -1.83 -0.22
N ARG A 40 -9.55 -2.20 0.56
CA ARG A 40 -9.38 -2.47 1.99
C ARG A 40 -8.35 -3.58 2.25
N LEU A 41 -8.42 -4.68 1.51
CA LEU A 41 -7.48 -5.80 1.63
C LEU A 41 -6.06 -5.42 1.20
N VAL A 42 -5.93 -4.57 0.17
CA VAL A 42 -4.62 -4.02 -0.22
C VAL A 42 -4.03 -3.17 0.92
N CYS A 43 -4.84 -2.34 1.58
CA CYS A 43 -4.42 -1.58 2.77
C CYS A 43 -3.88 -2.52 3.86
N GLU A 44 -4.63 -3.58 4.19
CA GLU A 44 -4.20 -4.59 5.18
C GLU A 44 -2.89 -5.28 4.79
N LEU A 45 -2.74 -5.68 3.53
CA LEU A 45 -1.52 -6.30 3.02
C LEU A 45 -0.31 -5.38 3.10
N ILE A 46 -0.47 -4.07 2.86
CA ILE A 46 0.61 -3.09 3.03
C ILE A 46 1.03 -3.03 4.50
N GLY A 47 0.07 -2.94 5.43
CA GLY A 47 0.35 -2.95 6.87
C GLY A 47 1.04 -4.22 7.34
N LEU A 48 0.56 -5.40 6.89
CA LEU A 48 1.17 -6.69 7.21
C LEU A 48 2.58 -6.81 6.61
N ALA A 49 2.80 -6.38 5.36
CA ALA A 49 4.11 -6.40 4.74
C ALA A 49 5.10 -5.50 5.49
N ALA A 50 4.67 -4.31 5.91
CA ALA A 50 5.47 -3.43 6.76
C ALA A 50 5.79 -4.08 8.12
N ALA A 51 4.83 -4.79 8.73
CA ALA A 51 5.07 -5.51 9.98
C ALA A 51 6.06 -6.66 9.83
N VAL A 52 5.94 -7.43 8.74
CA VAL A 52 6.91 -8.47 8.39
C VAL A 52 8.30 -7.86 8.18
N ALA A 53 8.43 -6.76 7.43
CA ALA A 53 9.71 -6.08 7.23
C ALA A 53 10.42 -5.69 8.56
N HIS A 54 9.65 -5.48 9.63
CA HIS A 54 10.12 -5.05 10.93
C HIS A 54 10.00 -6.13 12.02
N HIS A 55 9.73 -7.39 11.66
CA HIS A 55 9.40 -8.43 12.64
C HIS A 55 10.51 -8.68 13.67
N HIS A 56 11.77 -8.41 13.30
CA HIS A 56 12.95 -8.56 14.15
C HIS A 56 12.96 -7.60 15.36
N LEU A 57 12.08 -6.59 15.35
CA LEU A 57 11.91 -5.61 16.44
C LEU A 57 10.99 -6.11 17.55
N GLY A 58 10.47 -7.33 17.42
CA GLY A 58 9.62 -7.97 18.42
C GLY A 58 8.13 -7.75 18.15
N LEU A 59 7.48 -8.78 17.60
CA LEU A 59 6.04 -8.84 17.47
C LEU A 59 5.42 -9.45 18.73
N SER A 60 4.40 -8.81 19.30
CA SER A 60 3.65 -9.41 20.42
C SER A 60 2.77 -10.57 19.93
N LYS A 61 2.45 -11.51 20.83
CA LYS A 61 1.51 -12.61 20.52
C LYS A 61 0.14 -12.10 20.08
N ASP A 62 -0.29 -10.96 20.59
CA ASP A 62 -1.56 -10.32 20.22
C ASP A 62 -1.50 -9.72 18.81
N LEU A 63 -0.36 -9.11 18.45
CA LEU A 63 -0.16 -8.56 17.12
C LEU A 63 -0.10 -9.66 16.04
N LEU A 64 0.54 -10.79 16.35
CA LEU A 64 0.56 -11.97 15.46
C LEU A 64 -0.84 -12.53 15.15
N LYS A 65 -1.82 -12.27 16.01
CA LYS A 65 -3.22 -12.68 15.83
C LYS A 65 -4.10 -11.56 15.26
N SER A 66 -3.56 -10.36 15.12
CA SER A 66 -4.31 -9.17 14.73
C SER A 66 -4.27 -8.99 13.22
N TRP A 67 -5.44 -8.96 12.60
CA TRP A 67 -5.63 -8.43 11.25
C TRP A 67 -5.99 -6.94 11.25
N HIS A 68 -6.23 -6.35 12.44
CA HIS A 68 -6.61 -4.94 12.57
C HIS A 68 -5.47 -4.00 12.23
N MET A 69 -5.64 -3.26 11.13
CA MET A 69 -4.62 -2.34 10.60
C MET A 69 -4.18 -1.28 11.61
N GLU A 70 -5.11 -0.71 12.38
CA GLU A 70 -4.81 0.29 13.43
C GLU A 70 -3.81 -0.24 14.47
N ARG A 71 -3.98 -1.49 14.91
CA ARG A 71 -3.05 -2.12 15.86
C ARG A 71 -1.67 -2.32 15.24
N THR A 72 -1.65 -2.75 13.98
CA THR A 72 -0.42 -2.94 13.22
C THR A 72 0.34 -1.63 13.05
N PHE A 73 -0.33 -0.54 12.68
CA PHE A 73 0.29 0.77 12.56
C PHE A 73 0.70 1.38 13.89
N GLY A 74 -0.12 1.22 14.93
CA GLY A 74 0.24 1.69 16.27
C GLY A 74 1.47 0.98 16.84
N TRP A 75 1.73 -0.28 16.48
CA TRP A 75 2.99 -0.95 16.81
C TRP A 75 4.15 -0.47 15.92
N LEU A 76 3.94 -0.43 14.60
CA LEU A 76 4.92 0.00 13.61
C LEU A 76 5.49 1.39 13.93
N GLU A 77 4.64 2.35 14.28
CA GLU A 77 5.02 3.71 14.66
C GLU A 77 5.88 3.77 15.93
N LYS A 78 5.62 2.87 16.89
CA LYS A 78 6.40 2.79 18.13
C LYS A 78 7.80 2.23 17.91
N VAL A 79 7.94 1.26 17.00
CA VAL A 79 9.23 0.57 16.78
C VAL A 79 10.11 1.28 15.76
N ASN A 80 9.53 1.89 14.72
CA ASN A 80 10.26 2.62 13.71
C ASN A 80 9.35 3.68 13.03
N PRO A 81 9.56 4.98 13.27
CA PRO A 81 8.80 6.05 12.60
C PRO A 81 8.91 6.03 11.07
N ASP A 82 9.99 5.44 10.52
CA ASP A 82 10.24 5.32 9.08
C ASP A 82 9.79 3.97 8.50
N CYS A 83 8.98 3.20 9.23
CA CYS A 83 8.56 1.85 8.84
C CYS A 83 7.63 1.79 7.61
N PHE A 84 6.93 2.89 7.32
CA PHE A 84 5.97 2.95 6.23
C PHE A 84 6.70 3.13 4.89
N PRO A 85 6.31 2.41 3.82
CA PRO A 85 6.87 2.60 2.50
C PRO A 85 6.87 4.08 2.07
N ARG A 86 7.95 4.53 1.44
CA ARG A 86 8.02 5.88 0.87
C ARG A 86 8.22 5.80 -0.63
N ALA A 87 7.34 6.46 -1.37
CA ALA A 87 7.46 6.56 -2.82
C ALA A 87 8.78 7.23 -3.19
N ILE A 88 9.46 6.71 -4.21
CA ILE A 88 10.71 7.26 -4.74
C ILE A 88 10.66 7.42 -6.24
N ASN A 89 11.36 8.43 -6.75
CA ASN A 89 11.77 8.49 -8.15
C ASN A 89 13.23 8.03 -8.25
N PRO A 90 13.53 6.94 -8.98
CA PRO A 90 14.92 6.63 -9.30
C PRO A 90 15.48 7.72 -10.23
N ILE A 91 16.66 8.26 -9.89
CA ILE A 91 17.44 9.09 -10.81
C ILE A 91 18.35 8.15 -11.62
N GLU A 92 18.57 8.46 -12.89
CA GLU A 92 19.33 7.70 -13.89
C GLU A 92 20.62 7.01 -13.38
N PRO A 93 21.00 5.87 -13.99
CA PRO A 93 22.01 4.98 -13.43
C PRO A 93 23.43 5.53 -13.65
N GLY A 94 24.05 6.03 -12.59
CA GLY A 94 25.50 6.03 -12.43
C GLY A 94 25.95 4.84 -11.55
N PRO A 95 27.24 4.75 -11.17
CA PRO A 95 27.73 3.70 -10.26
C PRO A 95 27.12 3.78 -8.84
N ARG A 96 26.33 4.82 -8.56
CA ARG A 96 25.59 5.01 -7.31
C ARG A 96 24.11 5.17 -7.64
N LEU A 97 23.26 4.52 -6.86
CA LEU A 97 21.82 4.70 -6.96
C LEU A 97 21.41 5.96 -6.20
N ASN A 98 20.95 6.97 -6.95
CA ASN A 98 20.37 8.19 -6.39
C ASN A 98 18.85 8.07 -6.41
N VAL A 99 18.20 8.31 -5.27
CA VAL A 99 16.73 8.25 -5.13
C VAL A 99 16.21 9.56 -4.57
N VAL A 100 15.09 10.05 -5.10
CA VAL A 100 14.37 11.21 -4.56
C VAL A 100 13.13 10.71 -3.85
N LEU A 101 13.02 10.99 -2.55
CA LEU A 101 11.79 10.75 -1.79
C LEU A 101 10.69 11.68 -2.29
N GLN A 102 9.52 11.13 -2.60
CA GLN A 102 8.34 11.92 -2.94
C GLN A 102 7.54 12.24 -1.68
N GLN A 103 7.62 13.47 -1.20
CA GLN A 103 6.96 13.88 0.06
C GLN A 103 5.44 14.05 -0.07
N ASP A 104 4.94 14.39 -1.26
CA ASP A 104 3.51 14.65 -1.52
C ASP A 104 2.70 13.40 -1.91
N ARG A 105 3.22 12.21 -1.57
CA ARG A 105 2.57 10.93 -1.88
C ARG A 105 1.88 10.35 -0.66
N LEU A 106 1.06 9.33 -0.91
CA LEU A 106 0.30 8.62 0.10
C LEU A 106 1.19 8.21 1.28
N ASN A 107 0.91 8.77 2.46
CA ASN A 107 1.59 8.39 3.70
C ASN A 107 0.73 7.41 4.51
N ARG A 108 1.27 7.00 5.68
CA ARG A 108 0.60 6.07 6.60
C ARG A 108 -0.80 6.55 7.01
N HIS A 109 -0.93 7.82 7.41
CA HIS A 109 -2.21 8.37 7.86
C HIS A 109 -3.24 8.44 6.74
N ASP A 110 -2.81 8.72 5.51
CA ASP A 110 -3.71 8.71 4.36
C ASP A 110 -4.20 7.29 4.06
N LEU A 111 -3.32 6.29 4.14
CA LEU A 111 -3.70 4.88 3.97
C LEU A 111 -4.67 4.41 5.08
N GLU A 112 -4.46 4.85 6.32
CA GLU A 112 -5.38 4.60 7.44
C GLU A 112 -6.76 5.23 7.21
N LYS A 113 -6.82 6.47 6.71
CA LYS A 113 -8.09 7.11 6.32
C LYS A 113 -8.81 6.34 5.22
N ILE A 114 -8.08 5.87 4.21
CA ILE A 114 -8.64 5.02 3.14
C ILE A 114 -9.22 3.75 3.74
N TYR A 115 -8.47 3.06 4.59
CA TYR A 115 -8.91 1.82 5.24
C TYR A 115 -10.22 1.99 6.03
N VAL A 116 -10.28 3.00 6.91
CA VAL A 116 -11.47 3.32 7.70
C VAL A 116 -12.65 3.62 6.77
N ARG A 117 -12.43 4.44 5.74
CA ARG A 117 -13.47 4.83 4.80
C ARG A 117 -14.01 3.64 3.99
N CYS A 118 -13.15 2.71 3.57
CA CYS A 118 -13.60 1.47 2.95
C CYS A 118 -14.54 0.69 3.87
N GLY A 119 -14.23 0.62 5.17
CA GLY A 119 -15.12 -0.01 6.14
C GLY A 119 -16.47 0.67 6.24
N GLU A 120 -16.51 1.98 6.40
CA GLU A 120 -17.75 2.76 6.44
C GLU A 120 -18.65 2.53 5.22
N LEU A 121 -18.05 2.46 4.02
CA LEU A 121 -18.76 2.23 2.76
C LEU A 121 -19.32 0.81 2.64
N LEU A 122 -18.64 -0.19 3.20
CA LEU A 122 -19.06 -1.60 3.17
C LEU A 122 -20.09 -1.92 4.26
N HIS A 123 -20.07 -1.20 5.37
CA HIS A 123 -21.08 -1.37 6.41
C HIS A 123 -22.46 -0.98 5.92
N ARG A 124 -23.50 -1.73 6.33
CA ARG A 124 -24.91 -1.43 5.98
C ARG A 124 -25.42 -0.10 6.55
N GLY A 125 -24.62 0.56 7.38
CA GLY A 125 -24.99 1.76 8.11
C GLY A 125 -25.93 1.44 9.28
N ALA A 126 -26.49 2.48 9.88
CA ALA A 126 -27.44 2.33 10.98
C ALA A 126 -28.77 1.72 10.50
N LEU A 127 -29.48 1.04 11.40
CA LEU A 127 -30.80 0.43 11.15
C LEU A 127 -31.78 1.39 10.44
N LYS A 128 -31.72 2.68 10.78
CA LYS A 128 -32.52 3.73 10.12
C LYS A 128 -32.34 3.74 8.59
N ALA A 129 -31.11 3.63 8.10
CA ALA A 129 -30.83 3.61 6.65
C ALA A 129 -31.38 2.34 5.97
N ALA A 130 -31.38 1.21 6.69
CA ALA A 130 -31.97 -0.04 6.21
C ALA A 130 -33.51 0.04 6.13
N LEU A 131 -34.14 0.73 7.08
CA LEU A 131 -35.60 0.92 7.11
C LEU A 131 -36.09 1.92 6.05
N THR A 132 -35.28 2.92 5.70
CA THR A 132 -35.66 3.93 4.69
C THR A 132 -35.34 3.53 3.26
N GLY A 133 -34.73 2.35 3.03
CA GLY A 133 -34.48 1.82 1.69
C GLY A 133 -33.55 2.68 0.83
N GLY A 134 -32.62 3.43 1.44
CA GLY A 134 -31.72 4.31 0.70
C GLY A 134 -30.88 3.56 -0.33
N VAL A 135 -30.83 4.09 -1.56
CA VAL A 135 -29.94 3.56 -2.61
C VAL A 135 -28.50 3.85 -2.21
N ARG A 136 -27.64 2.82 -2.30
CA ARG A 136 -26.21 3.01 -2.07
C ARG A 136 -25.60 3.67 -3.31
N ASP A 137 -25.04 4.85 -3.12
CA ASP A 137 -24.24 5.52 -4.13
C ASP A 137 -22.76 5.38 -3.77
N TYR A 138 -22.01 4.70 -4.64
CA TYR A 138 -20.58 4.51 -4.49
C TYR A 138 -19.86 5.49 -5.41
N ASN A 139 -19.11 6.42 -4.81
CA ASN A 139 -18.27 7.34 -5.57
C ASN A 139 -17.04 6.59 -6.13
N MET A 140 -17.18 6.01 -7.33
CA MET A 140 -16.12 5.25 -7.98
C MET A 140 -14.94 6.13 -8.43
N THR A 141 -15.15 7.43 -8.63
CA THR A 141 -14.04 8.39 -8.87
C THR A 141 -13.10 8.48 -7.66
N MET A 142 -13.66 8.50 -6.45
CA MET A 142 -12.89 8.47 -5.21
C MET A 142 -12.14 7.13 -5.06
N VAL A 143 -12.78 6.01 -5.36
CA VAL A 143 -12.15 4.68 -5.31
C VAL A 143 -11.00 4.58 -6.33
N ASN A 144 -11.18 5.10 -7.54
CA ASN A 144 -10.11 5.18 -8.54
C ASN A 144 -8.93 6.01 -8.03
N LYS A 145 -9.19 7.16 -7.42
CA LYS A 145 -8.13 8.00 -6.82
C LYS A 145 -7.33 7.24 -5.75
N TRP A 146 -8.00 6.48 -4.88
CA TRP A 146 -7.28 5.65 -3.90
C TRP A 146 -6.41 4.58 -4.57
N ALA A 147 -6.94 3.91 -5.60
CA ALA A 147 -6.20 2.91 -6.35
C ALA A 147 -4.94 3.51 -7.00
N GLU A 148 -5.05 4.70 -7.59
CA GLU A 148 -3.94 5.44 -8.19
C GLU A 148 -2.91 5.85 -7.13
N GLN A 149 -3.34 6.41 -5.99
CA GLN A 149 -2.43 6.80 -4.92
C GLN A 149 -1.65 5.61 -4.33
N ILE A 150 -2.33 4.46 -4.15
CA ILE A 150 -1.69 3.23 -3.68
C ILE A 150 -0.74 2.67 -4.75
N HIS A 151 -1.15 2.69 -6.01
CA HIS A 151 -0.30 2.26 -7.12
C HIS A 151 0.96 3.12 -7.22
N ASP A 152 0.83 4.44 -7.15
CA ASP A 152 1.95 5.39 -7.19
C ASP A 152 2.90 5.16 -6.02
N LEU A 153 2.36 4.95 -4.82
CA LEU A 153 3.15 4.59 -3.64
C LEU A 153 3.98 3.33 -3.88
N LEU A 154 3.37 2.27 -4.40
CA LEU A 154 4.01 0.96 -4.48
C LEU A 154 4.84 0.75 -5.75
N SER A 155 4.65 1.59 -6.77
CA SER A 155 5.34 1.46 -8.07
C SER A 155 6.85 1.41 -7.92
N HIS A 156 7.41 2.38 -7.19
CA HIS A 156 8.81 2.43 -6.77
C HIS A 156 8.83 2.99 -5.34
N HIS A 157 9.21 2.17 -4.37
CA HIS A 157 9.28 2.60 -2.98
C HIS A 157 10.52 2.11 -2.27
N ILE A 158 10.89 2.86 -1.24
CA ILE A 158 11.90 2.45 -0.28
C ILE A 158 11.23 1.98 1.01
N VAL A 159 11.76 0.90 1.57
CA VAL A 159 11.50 0.44 2.94
C VAL A 159 12.81 0.57 3.70
N ILE A 160 12.74 1.12 4.92
CA ILE A 160 13.90 1.38 5.76
C ILE A 160 13.76 0.51 7.02
N PRO A 161 14.37 -0.69 7.05
CA PRO A 161 14.50 -1.48 8.26
C PRO A 161 15.22 -0.67 9.36
N GLN A 162 14.94 -0.96 10.64
CA GLN A 162 15.54 -0.19 11.73
C GLN A 162 17.07 -0.40 11.76
N LYS A 163 17.81 0.71 11.92
CA LYS A 163 19.28 0.86 11.77
C LYS A 163 19.68 0.93 10.29
N ALA A 164 19.91 2.15 9.80
CA ALA A 164 20.19 2.58 8.42
C ALA A 164 21.50 2.03 7.78
N GLN A 165 21.74 0.72 7.90
CA GLN A 165 22.80 0.00 7.19
C GLN A 165 22.25 -0.73 5.96
N GLU A 166 20.94 -0.98 5.92
CA GLU A 166 20.27 -1.62 4.81
C GLU A 166 19.03 -0.81 4.39
N PHE A 167 18.78 -0.75 3.10
CA PHE A 167 17.57 -0.18 2.51
C PHE A 167 17.02 -1.15 1.48
N TRP A 168 15.70 -1.27 1.37
CA TRP A 168 15.07 -2.05 0.31
C TRP A 168 14.38 -1.13 -0.65
N ILE A 169 14.76 -1.19 -1.93
CA ILE A 169 13.99 -0.60 -3.01
C ILE A 169 13.13 -1.69 -3.61
N VAL A 170 11.82 -1.47 -3.58
CA VAL A 170 10.84 -2.40 -4.10
C VAL A 170 10.21 -1.79 -5.34
N ARG A 171 10.15 -2.58 -6.41
CA ARG A 171 9.50 -2.21 -7.68
C ARG A 171 8.35 -3.16 -7.92
N LEU A 172 7.14 -2.63 -8.06
CA LEU A 172 5.96 -3.45 -8.33
C LEU A 172 5.92 -4.00 -9.76
N HIS A 173 6.61 -3.32 -10.68
CA HIS A 173 6.70 -3.66 -12.09
C HIS A 173 8.15 -3.49 -12.60
N SER A 174 8.96 -4.55 -12.54
CA SER A 174 10.30 -4.53 -13.13
C SER A 174 10.30 -5.09 -14.56
N PRO A 175 11.00 -4.49 -15.53
CA PRO A 175 11.19 -5.09 -16.85
C PRO A 175 12.00 -6.41 -16.77
N PRO A 176 11.80 -7.36 -17.72
CA PRO A 176 10.88 -7.30 -18.86
C PRO A 176 9.49 -7.91 -18.60
N ASP A 177 9.32 -8.71 -17.56
CA ASP A 177 8.12 -9.50 -17.30
C ASP A 177 7.11 -8.81 -16.34
N GLY A 178 7.47 -7.62 -15.85
CA GLY A 178 6.69 -6.88 -14.88
C GLY A 178 6.72 -7.52 -13.49
N ALA A 179 7.66 -8.41 -13.18
CA ALA A 179 7.75 -9.04 -11.86
C ALA A 179 7.95 -8.01 -10.74
N VAL A 180 7.62 -8.42 -9.51
CA VAL A 180 7.97 -7.65 -8.32
C VAL A 180 9.44 -7.87 -8.03
N GLU A 181 10.22 -6.81 -7.97
CA GLU A 181 11.65 -6.83 -7.69
C GLU A 181 11.95 -6.16 -6.34
N VAL A 182 12.90 -6.72 -5.60
CA VAL A 182 13.46 -6.10 -4.40
C VAL A 182 14.96 -5.97 -4.59
N VAL A 183 15.47 -4.74 -4.51
CA VAL A 183 16.89 -4.41 -4.54
C VAL A 183 17.31 -4.03 -3.13
N THR A 184 18.21 -4.81 -2.55
CA THR A 184 18.82 -4.51 -1.26
C THR A 184 20.03 -3.60 -1.46
N LEU A 185 20.04 -2.46 -0.79
CA LEU A 185 21.18 -1.55 -0.71
C LEU A 185 21.79 -1.66 0.67
N VAL A 186 23.09 -1.95 0.72
CA VAL A 186 23.86 -1.95 1.97
C VAL A 186 24.76 -0.72 1.97
N LYS A 187 24.77 0.04 3.07
CA LYS A 187 25.72 1.14 3.25
C LYS A 187 27.13 0.55 3.23
N PRO A 188 28.06 1.08 2.42
CA PRO A 188 29.44 0.60 2.47
C PRO A 188 29.99 0.76 3.89
N THR A 189 30.41 -0.34 4.51
CA THR A 189 31.29 -0.28 5.67
C THR A 189 32.55 0.43 5.20
N SER A 190 32.98 1.47 5.91
CA SER A 190 34.18 2.24 5.58
C SER A 190 35.33 1.30 5.18
N VAL A 191 35.76 1.38 3.93
CA VAL A 191 37.02 0.79 3.46
C VAL A 191 38.14 1.67 4.04
N THR A 192 38.51 1.40 5.29
CA THR A 192 39.90 1.53 5.69
C THR A 192 40.58 0.27 5.18
N ASP A 193 41.33 0.42 4.09
CA ASP A 193 42.48 -0.40 3.65
C ASP A 193 42.60 -0.31 2.12
N LEU A 194 43.00 0.88 1.66
CA LEU A 194 43.82 1.05 0.46
C LEU A 194 44.98 1.97 0.84
N ASN A 195 45.73 1.53 1.85
CA ASN A 195 47.17 1.71 1.86
C ASN A 195 47.72 0.33 1.55
N ASP A 196 48.29 0.18 0.36
CA ASP A 196 49.48 -0.62 0.10
C ASP A 196 49.96 -0.27 -1.32
N ASP A 197 51.09 0.44 -1.33
CA ASP A 197 52.13 0.68 -2.36
C ASP A 197 51.78 1.26 -3.76
#